data_AF-A0A150FTF5-F1
#
_entry.id   AF-A0A150FTF5-F1
#
_cell.length_a   1.000
_cell.length_b   1.000
_cell.length_c   1.000
_cell.angle_alpha   90.00
_cell.angle_beta   90.00
_cell.angle_gamma   90.00
#
_symmetry.space_group_name_H-M   'P 1'
#
loop_
_entity.id
_entity.type
_entity.pdbx_description
1 polymer ?
#
loop_
_entity_poly.entity_id
_entity_poly.type
_entity_poly.pdbx_seq_one_letter_code
_entity_poly.pdbx_strand_id
1 'polypeptide(L)'
;MDVQEVVRAYTGSKRRLVVLGYNATLTTSVEAPERQFEQVKALAKVNPRVMQSVCELCTDPANVVVIFSGSETSKLDEVFGHLPVWLAAENGVYVRPPAKAASGPAGAGRGADGGGGGGERGAAGAQPSPAAPQWKCVFDTVHCEWMESVQLVFDYFCERTPRSFVEARETSLVWNYKYADVEFGRIQARDLLQHLWTGPISNAPVEIIQGGKSVEPSPL
;
A
#
# COMPACT_ATOMS: atom_id res chain seq x y z
N MET A 1 -8.43 -23.96 -2.96
CA MET A 1 -6.97 -24.03 -2.75
C MET A 1 -6.70 -25.27 -1.92
N ASP A 2 -5.85 -26.19 -2.39
CA ASP A 2 -5.46 -27.36 -1.59
C ASP A 2 -4.39 -26.93 -0.58
N VAL A 3 -4.76 -26.91 0.70
CA VAL A 3 -3.86 -26.49 1.78
C VAL A 3 -2.66 -27.42 1.90
N GLN A 4 -2.82 -28.71 1.62
CA GLN A 4 -1.73 -29.69 1.77
C GLN A 4 -0.66 -29.50 0.70
N GLU A 5 -1.06 -29.15 -0.52
CA GLU A 5 -0.14 -28.82 -1.60
C GLU A 5 0.68 -27.55 -1.27
N VAL A 6 0.00 -26.51 -0.79
CA VAL A 6 0.64 -25.24 -0.41
C VAL A 6 1.64 -25.46 0.73
N VAL A 7 1.27 -26.23 1.75
CA VAL A 7 2.17 -26.53 2.88
C VAL A 7 3.40 -27.30 2.43
N ARG A 8 3.25 -28.29 1.54
CA ARG A 8 4.39 -29.04 0.98
C ARG A 8 5.31 -28.13 0.16
N ALA A 9 4.75 -27.30 -0.71
CA ALA A 9 5.53 -26.33 -1.49
C ALA A 9 6.25 -25.33 -0.59
N TYR A 10 5.57 -24.84 0.45
CA TYR A 10 6.13 -23.91 1.43
C TYR A 10 7.27 -24.54 2.24
N THR A 11 7.15 -25.79 2.69
CA THR A 11 8.22 -26.46 3.45
C THR A 11 9.41 -26.87 2.59
N GLY A 12 9.21 -27.18 1.31
CA GLY A 12 10.29 -27.52 0.38
C GLY A 12 11.08 -26.32 -0.18
N SER A 13 10.57 -25.11 -0.03
CA SER A 13 11.14 -23.91 -0.66
C SER A 13 12.21 -23.23 0.20
N LYS A 14 13.33 -22.83 -0.44
CA LYS A 14 14.47 -22.17 0.21
C LYS A 14 14.38 -20.65 0.27
N ARG A 15 13.52 -20.05 -0.56
CA ARG A 15 13.21 -18.62 -0.60
C ARG A 15 11.75 -18.46 -0.99
N ARG A 16 10.97 -17.78 -0.17
CA ARG A 16 9.52 -17.72 -0.27
C ARG A 16 9.08 -16.27 -0.31
N LEU A 17 8.34 -15.91 -1.36
CA LEU A 17 7.67 -14.62 -1.45
C LEU A 17 6.22 -14.82 -1.03
N VAL A 18 5.79 -14.16 0.03
CA VAL A 18 4.41 -14.22 0.54
C VAL A 18 3.78 -12.85 0.35
N VAL A 19 2.84 -12.75 -0.59
CA VAL A 19 2.12 -11.50 -0.87
C VAL A 19 0.74 -11.57 -0.23
N LEU A 20 0.45 -10.60 0.65
CA LEU A 20 -0.80 -10.53 1.40
C LEU A 20 -1.55 -9.26 1.03
N GLY A 21 -2.75 -9.41 0.47
CA GLY A 21 -3.63 -8.28 0.18
C GLY A 21 -4.17 -7.67 1.48
N TYR A 22 -4.11 -6.35 1.66
CA TYR A 22 -4.63 -5.71 2.88
C TYR A 22 -6.17 -5.63 2.86
N ASN A 23 -6.71 -5.01 1.81
CA ASN A 23 -8.14 -4.79 1.65
C ASN A 23 -8.86 -6.12 1.41
N ALA A 24 -9.94 -6.38 2.17
CA ALA A 24 -10.80 -7.57 2.10
C ALA A 24 -10.14 -8.93 2.42
N THR A 25 -8.82 -8.99 2.67
CA THR A 25 -8.10 -10.23 3.03
C THR A 25 -7.53 -10.18 4.44
N LEU A 26 -6.93 -9.05 4.87
CA LEU A 26 -6.40 -8.89 6.23
C LEU A 26 -7.36 -8.13 7.17
N THR A 27 -8.29 -7.35 6.62
CA THR A 27 -9.26 -6.57 7.39
C THR A 27 -10.51 -7.38 7.70
N THR A 28 -11.02 -7.29 8.92
CA THR A 28 -12.32 -7.89 9.25
C THR A 28 -13.42 -7.10 8.55
N SER A 29 -14.34 -7.78 7.87
CA SER A 29 -15.54 -7.11 7.33
C SER A 29 -16.35 -6.59 8.51
N VAL A 30 -16.29 -5.29 8.77
CA VAL A 30 -17.13 -4.62 9.77
C VAL A 30 -18.40 -4.19 9.05
N GLU A 31 -19.55 -4.71 9.48
CA GLU A 31 -20.84 -4.14 9.12
C GLU A 31 -20.83 -2.66 9.52
N ALA A 32 -20.97 -1.79 8.52
CA ALA A 32 -20.69 -0.36 8.65
C ALA A 32 -21.53 0.29 9.75
N PRO A 33 -20.92 1.01 10.72
CA PRO A 33 -21.65 1.99 11.53
C PRO A 33 -22.14 3.12 10.61
N GLU A 34 -23.29 3.69 10.90
CA GLU A 34 -24.01 4.65 10.03
C GLU A 34 -23.26 5.95 9.69
N ARG A 35 -22.11 6.22 10.34
CA ARG A 35 -21.36 7.48 10.20
C ARG A 35 -20.08 7.34 9.37
N GLN A 36 -19.95 8.24 8.39
CA GLN A 36 -18.91 8.33 7.36
C GLN A 36 -17.46 8.32 7.90
N PHE A 37 -17.21 8.95 9.05
CA PHE A 37 -15.87 9.04 9.67
C PHE A 37 -15.44 7.78 10.44
N GLU A 38 -16.38 7.00 10.96
CA GLU A 38 -16.05 5.80 11.75
C GLU A 38 -15.77 4.59 10.85
N GLN A 39 -16.30 4.57 9.62
CA GLN A 39 -16.08 3.49 8.65
C GLN A 39 -14.65 3.43 8.14
N VAL A 40 -14.03 4.58 7.82
CA VAL A 40 -12.62 4.66 7.42
C VAL A 40 -11.71 4.12 8.52
N LYS A 41 -12.10 4.33 9.79
CA LYS A 41 -11.38 3.85 10.97
C LYS A 41 -11.65 2.38 11.30
N ALA A 42 -12.87 1.90 11.04
CA ALA A 42 -13.29 0.52 11.29
C ALA A 42 -12.74 -0.47 10.25
N LEU A 43 -12.64 -0.06 8.97
CA LEU A 43 -12.00 -0.83 7.89
C LEU A 43 -10.49 -1.02 8.09
N ALA A 44 -9.89 -0.30 9.04
CA ALA A 44 -8.45 -0.34 9.32
C ALA A 44 -8.04 -1.37 10.38
N LYS A 45 -8.98 -2.04 11.05
CA LYS A 45 -8.65 -2.91 12.17
C LYS A 45 -8.32 -4.31 11.66
N VAL A 46 -7.03 -4.64 11.63
CA VAL A 46 -6.56 -5.99 11.28
C VAL A 46 -6.93 -6.95 12.40
N ASN A 47 -7.38 -8.16 12.04
CA ASN A 47 -7.66 -9.20 13.01
C ASN A 47 -6.37 -9.54 13.81
N PRO A 48 -6.39 -9.53 15.15
CA PRO A 48 -5.20 -9.82 15.96
C PRO A 48 -4.54 -11.17 15.64
N ARG A 49 -5.34 -12.20 15.31
CA ARG A 49 -4.81 -13.51 14.90
C ARG A 49 -4.05 -13.43 13.58
N VAL A 50 -4.55 -12.63 12.65
CA VAL A 50 -3.91 -12.41 11.36
C VAL A 50 -2.60 -11.64 11.55
N MET A 51 -2.60 -10.59 12.39
CA MET A 51 -1.36 -9.89 12.75
C MET A 51 -0.33 -10.82 13.36
N GLN A 52 -0.74 -11.72 14.26
CA GLN A 52 0.15 -12.71 14.84
C GLN A 52 0.75 -13.63 13.78
N SER A 53 -0.07 -14.15 12.84
CA SER A 53 0.44 -14.97 11.74
C SER A 53 1.42 -14.21 10.83
N VAL A 54 1.17 -12.92 10.56
CA VAL A 54 2.12 -12.07 9.81
C VAL A 54 3.43 -11.95 10.57
N CYS A 55 3.39 -11.70 11.88
CA CYS A 55 4.59 -11.66 12.71
C CYS A 55 5.36 -12.99 12.68
N GLU A 56 4.67 -14.12 12.80
CA GLU A 56 5.28 -15.46 12.74
C GLU A 56 5.95 -15.69 11.37
N LEU A 57 5.29 -15.32 10.27
CA LEU A 57 5.88 -15.39 8.93
C LEU A 57 7.15 -14.54 8.79
N CYS A 58 7.21 -13.39 9.48
CA CYS A 58 8.38 -12.52 9.49
C CYS A 58 9.55 -13.06 10.30
N THR A 59 9.34 -13.99 11.24
CA THR A 59 10.44 -14.60 12.01
C THR A 59 11.30 -15.55 11.17
N ASP A 60 10.76 -16.03 10.06
CA ASP A 60 11.47 -16.97 9.18
C ASP A 60 12.30 -16.21 8.14
N PRO A 61 13.64 -16.32 8.17
CA PRO A 61 14.52 -15.56 7.26
C PRO A 61 14.44 -16.03 5.80
N ALA A 62 13.85 -17.20 5.52
CA ALA A 62 13.58 -17.62 4.15
C ALA A 62 12.30 -16.99 3.57
N ASN A 63 11.55 -16.24 4.38
CA ASN A 63 10.37 -15.51 3.94
C ASN A 63 10.69 -14.05 3.61
N VAL A 64 10.20 -13.62 2.45
CA VAL A 64 10.01 -12.23 2.10
C VAL A 64 8.51 -11.97 2.12
N VAL A 65 8.05 -11.23 3.12
CA VAL A 65 6.63 -10.90 3.30
C VAL A 65 6.36 -9.52 2.71
N VAL A 66 5.34 -9.43 1.86
CA VAL A 66 4.88 -8.20 1.22
C VAL A 66 3.42 -7.97 1.57
N ILE A 67 3.09 -6.81 2.15
CA ILE A 67 1.72 -6.34 2.29
C ILE A 67 1.40 -5.49 1.08
N PHE A 68 0.41 -5.92 0.29
CA PHE A 68 -0.04 -5.22 -0.91
C PHE A 68 -1.42 -4.60 -0.68
N SER A 69 -1.57 -3.32 -0.97
CA SER A 69 -2.79 -2.58 -0.65
C SER A 69 -3.10 -1.51 -1.69
N GLY A 70 -4.39 -1.21 -1.85
CA GLY A 70 -4.86 -0.01 -2.56
C GLY A 70 -4.91 1.24 -1.68
N SER A 71 -4.70 1.13 -0.36
CA SER A 71 -4.71 2.27 0.56
C SER A 71 -3.44 3.13 0.46
N GLU A 72 -3.49 4.33 1.04
CA GLU A 72 -2.38 5.30 1.00
C GLU A 72 -1.19 4.87 1.86
N THR A 73 -0.02 5.44 1.58
CA THR A 73 1.26 5.17 2.28
C THR A 73 1.15 5.36 3.80
N SER A 74 0.55 6.48 4.22
CA SER A 74 0.32 6.83 5.63
C SER A 74 -0.48 5.77 6.38
N LYS A 75 -1.44 5.14 5.69
CA LYS A 75 -2.28 4.11 6.29
C LYS A 75 -1.51 2.82 6.54
N LEU A 76 -0.70 2.40 5.58
CA LEU A 76 0.13 1.20 5.74
C LEU A 76 1.24 1.44 6.79
N ASP A 77 1.77 2.65 6.87
CA ASP A 77 2.74 3.02 7.90
C ASP A 77 2.14 2.95 9.31
N GLU A 78 0.94 3.48 9.51
CA GLU A 78 0.22 3.40 10.80
C GLU A 78 0.05 1.94 11.26
N VAL A 79 -0.34 1.06 10.34
CA VAL A 79 -0.75 -0.32 10.69
C VAL A 79 0.42 -1.30 10.72
N PHE A 80 1.30 -1.25 9.73
CA PHE A 80 2.38 -2.23 9.53
C PHE A 80 3.77 -1.61 9.61
N GLY A 81 3.88 -0.31 9.87
CA GLY A 81 5.16 0.39 9.84
C GLY A 81 6.20 -0.18 10.80
N HIS A 82 5.75 -0.79 11.90
CA HIS A 82 6.57 -1.43 12.92
C HIS A 82 7.07 -2.84 12.55
N LEU A 83 6.56 -3.44 11.47
CA LEU A 83 6.93 -4.80 11.05
C LEU A 83 8.05 -4.79 10.00
N PRO A 84 8.93 -5.81 9.98
CA PRO A 84 9.98 -5.96 9.00
C PRO A 84 9.44 -6.55 7.68
N VAL A 85 8.41 -5.91 7.10
CA VAL A 85 7.76 -6.31 5.86
C VAL A 85 8.00 -5.30 4.73
N TRP A 86 7.92 -5.77 3.50
CA TRP A 86 7.70 -4.88 2.35
C TRP A 86 6.27 -4.35 2.39
N LEU A 87 6.10 -3.07 2.11
CA LEU A 87 4.79 -2.46 1.92
C LEU A 87 4.66 -1.97 0.48
N ALA A 88 3.55 -2.30 -0.15
CA ALA A 88 3.13 -1.77 -1.44
C ALA A 88 1.78 -1.07 -1.26
N ALA A 89 1.77 0.25 -1.42
CA ALA A 89 0.61 1.12 -1.29
C ALA A 89 0.10 1.53 -2.68
N GLU A 90 -1.16 1.97 -2.75
CA GLU A 90 -1.81 2.44 -3.98
C GLU A 90 -1.61 1.49 -5.16
N ASN A 91 -1.93 0.21 -4.96
CA ASN A 91 -1.81 -0.85 -5.98
C ASN A 91 -0.38 -1.02 -6.53
N GLY A 92 0.63 -0.66 -5.75
CA GLY A 92 2.05 -0.83 -6.11
C GLY A 92 2.72 0.42 -6.66
N VAL A 93 2.02 1.55 -6.74
CA VAL A 93 2.61 2.84 -7.10
C VAL A 93 3.72 3.23 -6.14
N TYR A 94 3.54 2.96 -4.85
CA TYR A 94 4.56 3.21 -3.84
C TYR A 94 4.99 1.92 -3.18
N VAL A 95 6.31 1.76 -3.04
CA VAL A 95 6.91 0.63 -2.33
C VAL A 95 7.84 1.11 -1.23
N ARG A 96 7.77 0.45 -0.07
CA ARG A 96 8.66 0.67 1.06
C ARG A 96 9.35 -0.65 1.42
N PRO A 97 10.69 -0.72 1.37
CA PRO A 97 11.40 -1.89 1.87
C PRO A 97 11.25 -2.02 3.39
N PRO A 98 11.41 -3.22 3.95
CA PRO A 98 11.49 -3.40 5.39
C PRO A 98 12.67 -2.61 5.95
N ALA A 99 12.53 -2.07 7.17
CA ALA A 99 13.68 -1.57 7.90
C ALA A 99 14.72 -2.69 7.96
N LYS A 100 15.98 -2.40 7.58
CA LYS A 100 17.06 -3.38 7.72
C LYS A 100 17.07 -3.85 9.17
N ALA A 101 16.71 -5.12 9.40
CA ALA A 101 17.06 -5.77 10.64
C ALA A 101 18.58 -5.73 10.72
N ALA A 102 19.12 -5.17 11.81
CA ALA A 102 20.53 -5.20 12.11
C ALA A 102 20.98 -6.67 12.17
N SER A 103 21.45 -7.21 11.05
CA SER A 103 22.07 -8.51 10.97
C SER A 103 23.52 -8.36 11.44
N GLY A 104 23.83 -8.85 12.64
CA GLY A 104 25.21 -9.11 13.09
C GLY A 104 25.75 -10.43 12.54
N PRO A 105 26.77 -11.06 13.17
CA PRO A 105 28.00 -10.51 13.74
C PRO A 105 29.13 -10.53 12.69
N ALA A 106 30.02 -9.53 12.73
CA ALA A 106 31.22 -9.54 11.91
C ALA A 106 32.14 -10.69 12.33
N GLY A 107 32.47 -11.56 11.37
CA GLY A 107 33.34 -12.70 11.57
C GLY A 107 34.72 -12.31 12.10
N ALA A 108 35.22 -13.13 13.02
CA ALA A 108 36.57 -13.07 13.52
C ALA A 108 37.59 -13.30 12.37
N GLY A 109 38.53 -12.37 12.22
CA GLY A 109 39.78 -12.53 11.50
C GLY A 109 40.92 -11.94 12.34
N ARG A 110 41.80 -12.81 12.83
CA ARG A 110 42.99 -12.51 13.64
C ARG A 110 44.16 -11.98 12.80
N GLY A 111 45.01 -11.15 13.43
CA GLY A 111 46.45 -10.95 13.13
C GLY A 111 46.79 -9.56 12.58
N ALA A 112 47.30 -8.61 13.39
CA ALA A 112 48.74 -8.36 13.70
C ALA A 112 49.45 -7.59 12.56
N ASP A 113 50.27 -6.55 12.70
CA ASP A 113 50.94 -5.84 13.80
C ASP A 113 51.54 -4.52 13.21
N GLY A 114 51.89 -3.53 14.03
CA GLY A 114 52.96 -2.56 13.73
C GLY A 114 52.63 -1.12 13.30
N GLY A 115 52.60 -0.20 14.29
CA GLY A 115 53.51 0.96 14.33
C GLY A 115 53.13 2.30 13.68
N GLY A 116 52.91 3.33 14.53
CA GLY A 116 53.57 4.63 14.34
C GLY A 116 52.72 5.88 14.02
N GLY A 117 52.49 6.73 15.03
CA GLY A 117 52.77 8.16 14.93
C GLY A 117 51.68 9.14 14.41
N GLY A 118 51.19 9.97 15.34
CA GLY A 118 51.11 11.43 15.13
C GLY A 118 49.83 12.02 14.54
N GLY A 119 49.13 12.79 15.39
CA GLY A 119 48.48 14.05 15.01
C GLY A 119 47.20 13.98 14.18
N GLU A 120 46.08 14.35 14.80
CA GLU A 120 45.20 15.46 14.41
C GLU A 120 43.79 15.24 14.97
N ARG A 121 43.34 16.19 15.80
CA ARG A 121 41.95 16.28 16.26
C ARG A 121 41.09 16.74 15.09
N GLY A 122 40.67 15.80 14.25
CA GLY A 122 39.64 15.99 13.24
C GLY A 122 38.28 15.57 13.80
N ALA A 123 37.27 16.43 13.61
CA ALA A 123 35.91 16.26 14.09
C ALA A 123 35.35 14.85 13.82
N ALA A 124 34.70 14.27 14.83
CA ALA A 124 33.96 13.02 14.73
C ALA A 124 32.94 13.15 13.59
N GLY A 125 33.24 12.48 12.47
CA GLY A 125 32.29 12.28 11.40
C GLY A 125 31.10 11.51 11.97
N ALA A 126 29.97 12.20 12.10
CA ALA A 126 28.69 11.55 12.35
C ALA A 126 28.48 10.52 11.23
N GLN A 127 28.58 9.23 11.56
CA GLN A 127 28.12 8.18 10.66
C GLN A 127 26.66 8.50 10.29
N PRO A 128 26.28 8.48 9.01
CA PRO A 128 24.87 8.62 8.67
C PRO A 128 24.11 7.50 9.37
N SER A 129 23.18 7.86 10.25
CA SER A 129 22.23 6.90 10.83
C SER A 129 21.63 6.09 9.68
N PRO A 130 21.38 4.78 9.85
CA PRO A 130 20.72 4.00 8.82
C PRO A 130 19.42 4.73 8.46
N ALA A 131 19.33 5.20 7.21
CA ALA A 131 18.17 5.93 6.75
C ALA A 131 16.93 5.07 7.03
N ALA A 132 15.93 5.66 7.69
CA ALA A 132 14.67 5.00 7.91
C ALA A 132 14.13 4.46 6.56
N PRO A 133 13.46 3.31 6.53
CA PRO A 133 12.85 2.82 5.30
C PRO A 133 11.92 3.91 4.73
N GLN A 134 12.27 4.42 3.56
CA GLN A 134 11.51 5.47 2.87
C GLN A 134 10.66 4.87 1.77
N TRP A 135 9.46 5.41 1.62
CA TRP A 135 8.61 5.14 0.47
C TRP A 135 9.31 5.62 -0.80
N LYS A 136 9.21 4.80 -1.84
CA LYS A 136 9.67 5.14 -3.18
C LYS A 136 8.48 4.97 -4.11
N CYS A 137 8.23 6.00 -4.91
CA CYS A 137 7.38 5.83 -6.07
C CYS A 137 8.11 4.90 -7.05
N VAL A 138 7.39 3.92 -7.59
CA VAL A 138 7.90 3.02 -8.63
C VAL A 138 8.03 3.76 -9.97
N PHE A 139 7.31 4.88 -10.12
CA PHE A 139 7.34 5.71 -11.30
C PHE A 139 8.26 6.92 -11.11
N ASP A 140 9.10 7.18 -12.12
CA ASP A 140 10.00 8.35 -12.14
C ASP A 140 9.24 9.68 -12.32
N THR A 141 8.00 9.63 -12.82
CA THR A 141 7.12 10.79 -12.99
C THR A 141 5.66 10.36 -12.86
N VAL A 142 5.00 10.71 -11.75
CA VAL A 142 3.55 10.56 -11.63
C VAL A 142 2.89 11.77 -12.29
N HIS A 143 2.34 11.58 -13.49
CA HIS A 143 1.58 12.62 -14.16
C HIS A 143 0.18 12.69 -13.53
N CYS A 144 -0.01 13.51 -12.48
CA CYS A 144 -1.31 13.72 -11.82
C CYS A 144 -2.21 14.75 -12.53
N GLU A 145 -1.82 15.26 -13.71
CA GLU A 145 -2.60 16.28 -14.44
C GLU A 145 -4.02 15.83 -14.76
N TRP A 146 -4.22 14.52 -14.98
CA TRP A 146 -5.54 13.95 -15.19
C TRP A 146 -6.41 13.98 -13.93
N MET A 147 -5.81 13.97 -12.72
CA MET A 147 -6.56 13.90 -11.46
C MET A 147 -7.43 15.14 -11.26
N GLU A 148 -6.91 16.34 -11.55
CA GLU A 148 -7.69 17.58 -11.42
C GLU A 148 -8.92 17.56 -12.33
N SER A 149 -8.75 17.09 -13.57
CA SER A 149 -9.85 17.03 -14.52
C SER A 149 -10.85 15.90 -14.19
N VAL A 150 -10.39 14.77 -13.64
CA VAL A 150 -11.24 13.69 -13.14
C VAL A 150 -12.01 14.13 -11.89
N GLN A 151 -11.38 14.89 -11.00
CA GLN A 151 -12.02 15.43 -9.79
C GLN A 151 -13.26 16.25 -10.14
N LEU A 152 -13.18 17.10 -11.17
CA LEU A 152 -14.34 17.88 -11.63
C LEU A 152 -15.51 17.00 -12.10
N VAL A 153 -15.22 15.91 -12.82
CA VAL A 153 -16.24 14.94 -13.22
C VAL A 153 -16.82 14.25 -11.98
N PHE A 154 -15.97 13.86 -11.03
CA PHE A 154 -16.39 13.19 -9.82
C PHE A 154 -17.27 14.07 -8.93
N ASP A 155 -16.91 15.33 -8.74
CA ASP A 155 -17.70 16.30 -7.98
C ASP A 155 -19.08 16.49 -8.61
N TYR A 156 -19.15 16.62 -9.94
CA TYR A 156 -20.41 16.71 -10.67
C TYR A 156 -21.33 15.50 -10.43
N PHE A 157 -20.77 14.28 -10.45
CA PHE A 157 -21.55 13.06 -10.19
C PHE A 157 -21.86 12.87 -8.70
N CYS A 158 -21.02 13.39 -7.81
CA CYS A 158 -21.22 13.36 -6.37
C CYS A 158 -22.41 14.23 -5.95
N GLU A 159 -22.51 15.46 -6.45
CA GLU A 159 -23.60 16.40 -6.14
C GLU A 159 -24.99 15.85 -6.50
N ARG A 160 -25.07 15.09 -7.59
CA ARG A 160 -26.33 14.55 -8.13
C ARG A 160 -26.64 13.12 -7.71
N THR A 161 -25.75 12.48 -6.97
CA THR A 161 -25.91 11.09 -6.51
C THR A 161 -25.91 11.07 -4.99
N PRO A 162 -27.09 11.19 -4.33
CA PRO A 162 -27.17 11.26 -2.88
C PRO A 162 -26.45 10.09 -2.19
N ARG A 163 -25.67 10.41 -1.16
CA ARG A 163 -24.86 9.46 -0.37
C ARG A 163 -23.70 8.81 -1.15
N SER A 164 -23.41 9.25 -2.37
CA SER A 164 -22.09 9.02 -2.96
C SER A 164 -21.05 9.98 -2.37
N PHE A 165 -19.78 9.64 -2.51
CA PHE A 165 -18.67 10.47 -2.07
C PHE A 165 -17.42 10.21 -2.91
N VAL A 166 -16.50 11.17 -2.88
CA VAL A 166 -15.17 11.09 -3.50
C VAL A 166 -14.13 10.91 -2.41
N GLU A 167 -13.25 9.92 -2.58
CA GLU A 167 -12.07 9.70 -1.75
C GLU A 167 -10.83 10.00 -2.61
N ALA A 168 -10.15 11.09 -2.29
CA ALA A 168 -8.92 11.49 -2.96
C ALA A 168 -7.70 10.84 -2.27
N ARG A 169 -6.87 10.14 -3.06
CA ARG A 169 -5.61 9.55 -2.63
C ARG A 169 -4.42 10.30 -3.25
N GLU A 170 -3.19 9.88 -2.98
CA GLU A 170 -2.00 10.59 -3.48
C GLU A 170 -1.89 10.50 -5.01
N THR A 171 -2.24 9.35 -5.60
CA THR A 171 -2.14 9.14 -7.06
C THR A 171 -3.41 8.62 -7.72
N SER A 172 -4.50 8.43 -6.96
CA SER A 172 -5.77 7.94 -7.47
C SER A 172 -6.95 8.72 -6.89
N LEU A 173 -8.10 8.61 -7.56
CA LEU A 173 -9.37 9.14 -7.08
C LEU A 173 -10.38 8.00 -7.07
N VAL A 174 -11.19 7.90 -6.02
CA VAL A 174 -12.23 6.87 -5.93
C VAL A 174 -13.59 7.54 -5.78
N TRP A 175 -14.49 7.30 -6.73
CA TRP A 175 -15.89 7.63 -6.56
C TRP A 175 -16.64 6.42 -6.03
N ASN A 176 -17.26 6.56 -4.86
CA ASN A 176 -17.94 5.49 -4.16
C ASN A 176 -19.44 5.77 -4.06
N TYR A 177 -20.26 4.80 -4.48
CA TYR A 177 -21.72 4.89 -4.43
C TYR A 177 -22.32 3.76 -3.59
N LYS A 178 -21.57 3.18 -2.66
CA LYS A 178 -22.00 2.05 -1.82
C LYS A 178 -23.28 2.31 -1.05
N TYR A 179 -23.46 3.56 -0.61
CA TYR A 179 -24.61 4.03 0.15
C TYR A 179 -25.64 4.75 -0.71
N ALA A 180 -25.39 4.98 -2.00
CA ALA A 180 -26.42 5.47 -2.90
C ALA A 180 -27.51 4.40 -3.11
N ASP A 181 -28.63 4.82 -3.68
CA ASP A 181 -29.56 3.85 -4.26
C ASP A 181 -28.82 2.97 -5.29
N VAL A 182 -29.08 1.66 -5.27
CA VAL A 182 -28.26 0.69 -6.01
C VAL A 182 -28.47 0.83 -7.51
N GLU A 183 -29.72 0.96 -7.95
CA GLU A 183 -30.04 1.05 -9.37
C GLU A 183 -29.62 2.41 -9.92
N PHE A 184 -29.95 3.48 -9.19
CA PHE A 184 -29.55 4.83 -9.56
C PHE A 184 -28.03 5.00 -9.56
N GLY A 185 -27.34 4.51 -8.53
CA GLY A 185 -25.88 4.56 -8.43
C GLY A 185 -25.19 3.83 -9.57
N ARG A 186 -25.73 2.69 -10.03
CA ARG A 186 -25.22 1.96 -11.19
C ARG A 186 -25.39 2.73 -12.50
N ILE A 187 -26.54 3.38 -12.70
CA ILE A 187 -26.78 4.24 -13.87
C ILE A 187 -25.79 5.40 -13.87
N GLN A 188 -25.66 6.07 -12.72
CA GLN A 188 -24.72 7.18 -12.54
C GLN A 188 -23.27 6.75 -12.76
N ALA A 189 -22.87 5.56 -12.28
CA ALA A 189 -21.53 5.00 -12.52
C ALA A 189 -21.24 4.81 -14.01
N ARG A 190 -22.21 4.29 -14.77
CA ARG A 190 -22.07 4.09 -16.23
C ARG A 190 -21.90 5.42 -16.94
N ASP A 191 -22.73 6.41 -16.60
CA ASP A 191 -22.69 7.71 -17.25
C ASP A 191 -21.42 8.49 -16.86
N LEU A 192 -20.94 8.34 -15.62
CA LEU A 192 -19.65 8.85 -15.15
C LEU A 192 -18.49 8.27 -15.96
N LEU A 193 -18.45 6.94 -16.14
CA LEU A 193 -17.42 6.27 -16.92
C LEU A 193 -17.37 6.78 -18.37
N GLN A 194 -18.53 7.01 -18.97
CA GLN A 194 -18.61 7.59 -20.30
C GLN A 194 -17.98 8.99 -20.33
N HIS A 195 -18.30 9.86 -19.35
CA HIS A 195 -17.73 11.21 -19.27
C HIS A 195 -16.20 11.19 -19.11
N LEU A 196 -15.69 10.26 -18.29
CA LEU A 196 -14.26 10.06 -18.14
C LEU A 196 -13.62 9.70 -19.49
N TRP A 197 -14.11 8.65 -20.15
CA TRP A 197 -13.54 8.17 -21.42
C TRP A 197 -13.60 9.19 -22.55
N THR A 198 -14.65 10.01 -22.61
CA THR A 198 -14.78 11.05 -23.64
C THR A 198 -14.03 12.35 -23.31
N GLY A 199 -13.52 12.47 -22.09
CA GLY A 199 -12.91 13.70 -21.59
C GLY A 199 -11.52 13.45 -21.02
N PRO A 200 -11.35 13.58 -19.69
CA PRO A 200 -10.05 13.77 -19.04
C PRO A 200 -9.08 12.60 -19.18
N ILE A 201 -9.57 11.38 -19.34
CA ILE A 201 -8.71 10.18 -19.42
C ILE A 201 -8.60 9.61 -20.84
N SER A 202 -9.17 10.28 -21.84
CA SER A 202 -9.18 9.80 -23.24
C SER A 202 -7.79 9.50 -23.81
N ASN A 203 -6.78 10.26 -23.38
CA ASN A 203 -5.37 10.11 -23.80
C ASN A 203 -4.40 10.02 -22.61
N ALA A 204 -4.91 9.80 -21.39
CA ALA A 204 -4.08 9.71 -20.20
C ALA A 204 -3.59 8.26 -19.98
N PRO A 205 -2.37 8.04 -19.42
CA PRO A 205 -1.88 6.71 -19.07
C PRO A 205 -2.56 6.23 -17.77
N VAL A 206 -3.87 6.01 -17.83
CA VAL A 206 -4.74 5.72 -16.68
C VAL A 206 -5.56 4.48 -16.97
N GLU A 207 -5.57 3.53 -16.04
CA GLU A 207 -6.50 2.43 -16.01
C GLU A 207 -7.74 2.74 -15.16
N ILE A 208 -8.85 2.07 -15.47
CA ILE A 208 -10.09 2.20 -14.70
C ILE A 208 -10.36 0.90 -13.95
N ILE A 209 -10.27 0.98 -12.63
CA ILE A 209 -10.58 -0.10 -11.71
C ILE A 209 -12.05 0.04 -11.31
N GLN A 210 -12.88 -0.91 -11.74
CA GLN A 210 -14.30 -0.97 -11.38
C GLN A 210 -14.51 -1.88 -10.18
N GLY A 211 -14.80 -1.29 -9.02
CA GLY A 211 -15.24 -2.02 -7.83
C GLY A 211 -16.73 -2.33 -7.88
N GLY A 212 -17.20 -3.21 -6.98
CA GLY A 212 -18.61 -3.60 -6.95
C GLY A 212 -19.59 -2.44 -6.75
N LYS A 213 -19.16 -1.35 -6.10
CA LYS A 213 -19.90 -0.08 -5.96
C LYS A 213 -18.97 1.15 -5.99
N SER A 214 -17.92 1.10 -6.80
CA SER A 214 -16.94 2.19 -6.92
C SER A 214 -16.29 2.23 -8.31
N VAL A 215 -15.78 3.41 -8.67
CA VAL A 215 -14.96 3.64 -9.88
C VAL A 215 -13.68 4.34 -9.44
N GLU A 216 -12.54 3.76 -9.80
CA GLU A 216 -11.20 4.24 -9.41
C GLU A 216 -10.30 4.36 -10.66
N PRO A 217 -10.08 5.57 -11.18
CA PRO A 217 -9.01 5.84 -12.12
C PRO A 217 -7.66 5.80 -11.39
N SER A 218 -6.71 5.07 -11.93
CA SER A 218 -5.37 4.87 -11.38
C SER A 218 -4.32 4.94 -12.49
N PRO A 219 -3.09 5.43 -12.24
CA PRO A 219 -2.02 5.39 -13.22
C PRO A 219 -1.72 3.95 -13.69
N LEU A 220 -1.39 3.80 -14.98
CA LEU A 220 -0.89 2.56 -15.57
C LEU A 220 0.54 2.20 -15.14
#